data_AF-A0A1V2GHE1-F1
#
_entry.id   AF-A0A1V2GHE1-F1
#
_cell.length_a   1.000
_cell.length_b   1.000
_cell.length_c   1.000
_cell.angle_alpha   90.00
_cell.angle_beta   90.00
_cell.angle_gamma   90.00
#
_symmetry.space_group_name_H-M   'P 1'
#
loop_
_entity.id
_entity.type
_entity.pdbx_description
1 polymer ?
#
loop_
_entity_poly.entity_id
_entity_poly.type
_entity_poly.pdbx_seq_one_letter_code
_entity_poly.pdbx_strand_id
1 'polypeptide(L)'
;MDDLTQRYYEAEMRYLREAGKEFAQAYPDRAAMLNLDKPGARDPYVERLFEGFAFLMGRMREKLDDDLPELTEGLVSLLWPHYLRTIPSLSVIELSTDHRQMKQSETLSDFQVLSRPVGERRTRCFYSATRDITLHPLALPDVSLQYEPDGRSVIRLRFECGPLVGDWSQIDLSRLPLYLNADSPVACALHRALTLGTQQFWVRLPGQERRVLD
;
A
#
# COMPACT_ATOMS: atom_id res chain seq x y z
N MET A 1 9.88 -25.94 7.06
CA MET A 1 11.00 -25.14 7.59
C MET A 1 12.15 -26.12 7.71
N ASP A 2 12.59 -26.63 6.56
CA ASP A 2 13.53 -27.75 6.48
C ASP A 2 14.96 -27.20 6.53
N ASP A 3 15.57 -27.44 7.68
CA ASP A 3 16.99 -27.58 7.99
C ASP A 3 18.04 -26.81 7.16
N LEU A 4 17.91 -25.47 7.12
CA LEU A 4 18.95 -24.57 6.62
C LEU A 4 20.30 -24.83 7.32
N THR A 5 20.28 -25.00 8.64
CA THR A 5 21.46 -25.31 9.46
C THR A 5 22.16 -26.59 9.02
N GLN A 6 21.44 -27.68 8.75
CA GLN A 6 21.98 -28.95 8.27
C GLN A 6 22.61 -28.79 6.90
N ARG A 7 22.03 -27.98 5.99
CA ARG A 7 22.64 -27.73 4.68
C ARG A 7 23.98 -27.02 4.82
N TYR A 8 24.09 -26.02 5.70
CA TYR A 8 25.36 -25.35 5.97
C TYR A 8 26.36 -26.31 6.64
N TYR A 9 25.92 -27.10 7.63
CA TYR A 9 26.74 -28.10 8.28
C TYR A 9 27.31 -29.14 7.28
N GLU A 10 26.46 -29.71 6.43
CA GLU A 10 26.86 -30.69 5.41
C GLU A 10 27.82 -30.07 4.38
N ALA A 11 27.59 -28.80 4.00
CA ALA A 11 28.48 -28.07 3.12
C ALA A 11 29.87 -27.85 3.75
N GLU A 12 29.94 -27.45 5.02
CA GLU A 12 31.19 -27.26 5.76
C GLU A 12 31.92 -28.61 5.99
N MET A 13 31.19 -29.68 6.28
CA MET A 13 31.77 -31.04 6.38
C MET A 13 32.36 -31.51 5.05
N ARG A 14 31.70 -31.24 3.93
CA ARG A 14 32.24 -31.54 2.60
C ARG A 14 33.50 -30.71 2.31
N TYR A 15 33.44 -29.41 2.56
CA TYR A 15 34.58 -28.51 2.37
C TYR A 15 35.79 -28.96 3.19
N LEU A 16 35.61 -29.28 4.48
CA LEU A 16 36.68 -29.73 5.36
C LEU A 16 37.32 -31.04 4.86
N ARG A 17 36.52 -31.96 4.31
CA ARG A 17 37.01 -33.22 3.72
C ARG A 17 37.79 -32.99 2.43
N GLU A 18 37.35 -32.08 1.58
CA GLU A 18 38.02 -31.72 0.33
C GLU A 18 39.34 -30.98 0.61
N ALA A 19 39.30 -29.95 1.46
CA ALA A 19 40.48 -29.20 1.90
C ALA A 19 41.50 -30.09 2.61
N GLY A 20 41.03 -31.05 3.43
CA GLY A 20 41.92 -32.03 4.07
C GLY A 20 42.64 -32.93 3.07
N LYS A 21 42.00 -33.32 1.97
CA LYS A 21 42.64 -34.09 0.89
C LYS A 21 43.66 -33.26 0.13
N GLU A 22 43.32 -32.01 -0.21
CA GLU A 22 44.24 -31.09 -0.89
C GLU A 22 45.48 -30.81 -0.02
N PHE A 23 45.29 -30.57 1.27
CA PHE A 23 46.37 -30.40 2.23
C PHE A 23 47.27 -31.64 2.32
N ALA A 24 46.67 -32.84 2.31
CA ALA A 24 47.42 -34.10 2.34
C ALA A 24 48.26 -34.33 1.09
N GLN A 25 47.78 -33.92 -0.08
CA GLN A 25 48.53 -33.98 -1.33
C GLN A 25 49.68 -32.96 -1.36
N ALA A 26 49.44 -31.74 -0.86
CA ALA A 26 50.42 -30.67 -0.86
C ALA A 26 51.52 -30.84 0.21
N TYR A 27 51.20 -31.42 1.36
CA TYR A 27 52.11 -31.57 2.50
C TYR A 27 52.07 -32.98 3.12
N PRO A 28 52.63 -33.99 2.44
CA PRO A 28 52.54 -35.39 2.88
C PRO A 28 53.10 -35.63 4.28
N ASP A 29 54.26 -35.05 4.60
CA ASP A 29 54.93 -35.22 5.90
C ASP A 29 54.07 -34.70 7.07
N ARG A 30 53.37 -33.57 6.86
CA ARG A 30 52.48 -32.98 7.87
C ARG A 30 51.15 -33.71 7.97
N ALA A 31 50.63 -34.18 6.84
CA ALA A 31 49.39 -34.92 6.79
C ALA A 31 49.50 -36.31 7.43
N ALA A 32 50.66 -36.96 7.30
CA ALA A 32 50.97 -38.21 8.01
C ALA A 32 50.95 -38.04 9.54
N MET A 33 51.41 -36.89 10.04
CA MET A 33 51.34 -36.56 11.47
C MET A 33 49.90 -36.35 11.97
N LEU A 34 48.98 -35.99 11.07
CA LEU A 34 47.56 -35.77 11.36
C LEU A 34 46.65 -36.93 10.92
N ASN A 35 47.22 -38.03 10.41
CA ASN A 35 46.50 -39.17 9.82
C ASN A 35 45.46 -38.77 8.74
N LEU A 36 45.74 -37.73 7.96
CA LEU A 36 44.86 -37.25 6.89
C LEU A 36 45.07 -37.98 5.56
N ASP A 37 46.15 -38.76 5.46
CA ASP A 37 46.63 -39.49 4.28
C ASP A 37 46.00 -40.89 4.10
N LYS A 38 45.39 -41.46 5.15
CA LYS A 38 44.85 -42.83 5.14
C LYS A 38 43.32 -42.85 5.20
N PRO A 39 42.61 -43.30 4.14
CA PRO A 39 41.17 -43.49 4.17
C PRO A 39 40.83 -44.66 5.12
N GLY A 40 40.24 -44.35 6.28
CA GLY A 40 39.73 -45.35 7.24
C GLY A 40 40.39 -45.37 8.62
N ALA A 41 41.45 -44.60 8.85
CA ALA A 41 42.13 -44.48 10.16
C ALA A 41 41.83 -43.14 10.84
N ARG A 42 40.58 -42.69 10.81
CA ARG A 42 40.17 -41.47 11.50
C ARG A 42 39.76 -41.83 12.92
N ASP A 43 40.46 -41.26 13.88
CA ASP A 43 40.07 -41.33 15.28
C ASP A 43 38.64 -40.76 15.43
N PRO A 44 37.68 -41.53 15.98
CA PRO A 44 36.31 -41.06 16.17
C PRO A 44 36.20 -39.76 16.98
N TYR A 45 37.14 -39.48 17.89
CA TYR A 45 37.15 -38.24 18.67
C TYR A 45 37.57 -37.03 17.84
N VAL A 46 38.50 -37.20 16.91
CA VAL A 46 38.93 -36.15 15.98
C VAL A 46 37.84 -35.88 14.94
N GLU A 47 37.16 -36.92 14.46
CA GLU A 47 36.01 -36.74 13.56
C GLU A 47 34.88 -35.97 14.24
N ARG A 48 34.55 -36.28 15.50
CA ARG A 48 33.56 -35.51 16.29
C ARG A 48 33.98 -34.07 16.54
N LEU A 49 35.28 -33.80 16.68
CA LEU A 49 35.78 -32.42 16.77
C LEU A 49 35.56 -31.66 15.46
N PHE A 50 35.81 -32.31 14.32
CA PHE A 50 35.55 -31.73 13.00
C PHE A 50 34.06 -31.52 12.72
N GLU A 51 33.20 -32.42 13.18
CA GLU A 51 31.74 -32.22 13.14
C GLU A 51 31.33 -31.00 13.98
N GLY A 52 31.86 -30.86 15.20
CA GLY A 52 31.61 -29.69 16.04
C GLY A 52 32.10 -28.38 15.42
N PHE A 53 33.27 -28.39 14.79
CA PHE A 53 33.82 -27.24 14.07
C PHE A 53 32.97 -26.87 12.85
N ALA A 54 32.59 -27.85 12.02
CA ALA A 54 31.74 -27.64 10.86
C ALA A 54 30.35 -27.10 11.26
N PHE A 55 29.80 -27.53 12.40
CA PHE A 55 28.56 -26.99 12.93
C PHE A 55 28.68 -25.51 13.31
N LEU A 56 29.74 -25.13 14.03
CA LEU A 56 29.98 -23.73 14.40
C LEU A 56 30.21 -22.83 13.18
N MET A 57 31.01 -23.29 12.21
CA MET A 57 31.27 -22.56 10.97
C MET A 57 30.02 -22.45 10.09
N GLY A 58 29.22 -23.52 10.02
CA GLY A 58 27.95 -23.51 9.30
C GLY A 58 26.97 -22.49 9.87
N ARG A 59 26.85 -22.41 11.20
CA ARG A 59 26.06 -21.40 11.92
C ARG A 59 26.56 -19.97 11.70
N MET A 60 27.88 -19.78 11.66
CA MET A 60 28.47 -18.47 11.40
C MET A 60 28.19 -18.00 9.96
N ARG A 61 28.30 -18.91 9.00
CA ARG A 61 28.05 -18.64 7.59
C ARG A 61 26.57 -18.40 7.30
N GLU A 62 25.69 -19.21 7.88
CA GLU A 62 24.23 -18.98 7.88
C GLU A 62 23.93 -17.54 8.33
N LYS A 63 24.49 -17.13 9.48
CA LYS A 63 24.28 -15.79 10.01
C LYS A 63 24.84 -14.68 9.11
N LEU A 64 26.02 -14.87 8.51
CA LEU A 64 26.61 -13.89 7.59
C LEU A 64 25.78 -13.72 6.31
N ASP A 65 25.24 -14.82 5.79
CA ASP A 65 24.38 -14.79 4.61
C ASP A 65 23.02 -14.11 4.93
N ASP A 66 22.54 -14.23 6.18
CA ASP A 66 21.34 -13.54 6.68
C ASP A 66 21.56 -12.05 7.05
N ASP A 67 22.79 -11.62 7.40
CA ASP A 67 23.10 -10.24 7.84
C ASP A 67 23.15 -9.21 6.68
N LEU A 68 23.37 -9.65 5.43
CA LEU A 68 23.39 -8.76 4.25
C LEU A 68 22.04 -8.03 4.00
N PRO A 69 20.87 -8.69 4.10
CA PRO A 69 19.56 -8.04 4.12
C PRO A 69 19.43 -6.89 5.12
N GLU A 70 19.87 -7.06 6.37
CA GLU A 70 19.69 -6.05 7.44
C GLU A 70 20.45 -4.74 7.14
N LEU A 71 21.66 -4.85 6.57
CA LEU A 71 22.47 -3.70 6.16
C LEU A 71 21.86 -2.94 4.97
N THR A 72 21.32 -3.68 4.00
CA THR A 72 20.66 -3.06 2.83
C THR A 72 19.33 -2.41 3.19
N GLU A 73 18.57 -3.00 4.12
CA GLU A 73 17.31 -2.45 4.60
C GLU A 73 17.52 -1.10 5.30
N GLY A 74 18.56 -0.97 6.12
CA GLY A 74 18.94 0.30 6.75
C GLY A 74 19.24 1.40 5.74
N LEU A 75 19.99 1.11 4.68
CA LEU A 75 20.29 2.07 3.62
C LEU A 75 19.05 2.42 2.78
N VAL A 76 18.21 1.44 2.46
CA VAL A 76 16.93 1.66 1.76
C VAL A 76 15.99 2.52 2.61
N SER A 77 16.01 2.38 3.93
CA SER A 77 15.21 3.23 4.83
C SER A 77 15.60 4.71 4.76
N LEU A 78 16.87 5.01 4.49
CA LEU A 78 17.38 6.38 4.36
C LEU A 78 17.09 7.00 2.99
N LEU A 79 17.17 6.20 1.92
CA LEU A 79 16.97 6.69 0.55
C LEU A 79 15.49 6.66 0.13
N TRP A 80 14.74 5.62 0.53
CA TRP A 80 13.37 5.32 0.13
C TRP A 80 12.52 4.90 1.34
N PRO A 81 12.28 5.80 2.31
CA PRO A 81 11.62 5.47 3.58
C PRO A 81 10.18 4.94 3.42
N HIS A 82 9.54 5.19 2.28
CA HIS A 82 8.17 4.76 2.00
C HIS A 82 8.08 3.31 1.51
N TYR A 83 9.17 2.72 1.02
CA TYR A 83 9.17 1.39 0.41
C TYR A 83 9.10 0.26 1.45
N LEU A 84 9.51 0.57 2.68
CA LEU A 84 9.50 -0.37 3.81
C LEU A 84 8.29 -0.16 4.73
N ARG A 85 7.41 0.80 4.43
CA ARG A 85 6.22 1.09 5.26
C ARG A 85 5.01 0.35 4.73
N THR A 86 4.29 -0.32 5.63
CA THR A 86 2.99 -0.90 5.31
C THR A 86 1.98 0.19 4.94
N ILE A 87 1.23 -0.03 3.86
CA ILE A 87 0.10 0.83 3.49
C ILE A 87 -1.10 0.41 4.35
N PRO A 88 -1.66 1.31 5.19
CA PRO A 88 -2.83 0.99 5.99
C PRO A 88 -4.07 0.78 5.10
N SER A 89 -5.10 0.13 5.63
CA SER A 89 -6.40 0.09 4.95
C SER A 89 -6.98 1.50 4.81
N LEU A 90 -7.66 1.76 3.70
CA LEU A 90 -8.31 3.03 3.40
C LEU A 90 -9.68 2.80 2.74
N SER A 91 -10.58 3.75 2.91
CA SER A 91 -11.90 3.76 2.28
C SER A 91 -12.32 5.19 1.96
N VAL A 92 -13.15 5.34 0.95
CA VAL A 92 -13.94 6.56 0.74
C VAL A 92 -15.21 6.45 1.59
N ILE A 93 -15.64 7.56 2.16
CA ILE A 93 -16.89 7.66 2.92
C ILE A 93 -17.71 8.83 2.38
N GLU A 94 -19.02 8.75 2.56
CA GLU A 94 -19.93 9.86 2.34
C GLU A 94 -20.40 10.40 3.70
N LEU A 95 -20.31 11.71 3.88
CA LEU A 95 -20.88 12.40 5.03
C LEU A 95 -22.18 13.05 4.60
N SER A 96 -23.28 12.31 4.74
CA SER A 96 -24.61 12.81 4.37
C SER A 96 -25.14 13.73 5.48
N THR A 97 -25.33 15.01 5.15
CA THR A 97 -25.97 16.00 6.02
C THR A 97 -27.42 16.20 5.65
N ASP A 98 -28.26 16.62 6.61
CA ASP A 98 -29.58 17.13 6.28
C ASP A 98 -29.45 18.57 5.72
N HIS A 99 -29.20 18.66 4.42
CA HIS A 99 -29.06 19.91 3.68
C HIS A 99 -30.24 20.88 3.90
N ARG A 100 -31.42 20.39 4.29
CA ARG A 100 -32.59 21.24 4.54
C ARG A 100 -32.49 22.05 5.83
N GLN A 101 -31.70 21.57 6.79
CA GLN A 101 -31.48 22.22 8.09
C GLN A 101 -30.24 23.13 8.09
N MET A 102 -29.43 23.07 7.04
CA MET A 102 -28.20 23.86 6.92
C MET A 102 -28.51 25.28 6.41
N LYS A 103 -27.99 26.30 7.11
CA LYS A 103 -28.10 27.72 6.71
C LYS A 103 -26.90 28.18 5.88
N GLN A 104 -25.74 27.60 6.14
CA GLN A 104 -24.45 27.95 5.53
C GLN A 104 -23.61 26.69 5.32
N SER A 105 -22.51 26.81 4.59
CA SER A 105 -21.56 25.71 4.44
C SER A 105 -20.70 25.58 5.71
N GLU A 106 -20.35 24.35 6.08
CA GLU A 106 -19.53 24.05 7.26
C GLU A 106 -18.33 23.21 6.86
N THR A 107 -17.12 23.59 7.32
CA THR A 107 -15.91 22.82 7.03
C THR A 107 -15.55 21.96 8.23
N LEU A 108 -15.38 20.67 7.98
CA LEU A 108 -14.89 19.69 8.95
C LEU A 108 -13.41 19.42 8.67
N SER A 109 -12.58 19.64 9.69
CA SER A 109 -11.15 19.36 9.70
C SER A 109 -10.82 18.30 10.76
N ASP A 110 -9.74 17.54 10.54
CA ASP A 110 -9.18 16.57 11.50
C ASP A 110 -10.17 15.57 12.13
N PHE A 111 -11.24 15.22 11.40
CA PHE A 111 -12.25 14.31 11.92
C PHE A 111 -11.84 12.84 11.76
N GLN A 112 -12.42 11.99 12.61
CA GLN A 112 -12.21 10.54 12.60
C GLN A 112 -13.52 9.79 12.42
N VAL A 113 -13.46 8.67 11.72
CA VAL A 113 -14.56 7.74 11.54
C VAL A 113 -14.20 6.39 12.12
N LEU A 114 -15.11 5.86 12.93
CA LEU A 114 -14.96 4.54 13.54
C LEU A 114 -15.69 3.51 12.70
N SER A 115 -15.04 2.37 12.46
CA SER A 115 -15.72 1.23 11.87
C SER A 115 -16.78 0.66 12.82
N ARG A 116 -17.69 -0.13 12.24
CA ARG A 116 -18.42 -1.14 13.03
C ARG A 116 -17.42 -2.09 13.71
N PRO A 117 -17.75 -2.71 14.84
CA PRO A 117 -16.90 -3.73 15.45
C PRO A 117 -16.60 -4.87 14.47
N VAL A 118 -15.33 -5.25 14.33
CA VAL A 118 -14.85 -6.29 13.40
C VAL A 118 -14.15 -7.41 14.17
N GLY A 119 -14.35 -8.66 13.70
CA GLY A 119 -13.72 -9.85 14.26
C GLY A 119 -14.29 -10.31 15.60
N GLU A 120 -13.77 -11.42 16.11
CA GLU A 120 -14.22 -12.05 17.37
C GLU A 120 -14.07 -11.12 18.58
N ARG A 121 -12.98 -10.34 18.60
CA ARG A 121 -12.69 -9.36 19.67
C ARG A 121 -13.45 -8.05 19.52
N ARG A 122 -14.31 -7.90 18.50
CA ARG A 122 -15.14 -6.70 18.27
C ARG A 122 -14.33 -5.39 18.23
N THR A 123 -13.13 -5.43 17.65
CA THR A 123 -12.24 -4.27 17.55
C THR A 123 -12.84 -3.21 16.63
N ARG A 124 -12.71 -1.93 17.00
CA ARG A 124 -13.06 -0.79 16.15
C ARG A 124 -11.80 -0.24 15.52
N CYS A 125 -11.83 -0.05 14.20
CA CYS A 125 -10.77 0.62 13.47
C CYS A 125 -11.06 2.13 13.41
N PHE A 126 -10.01 2.93 13.56
CA PHE A 126 -10.07 4.39 13.47
C PHE A 126 -9.50 4.82 12.12
N TYR A 127 -10.27 5.60 11.37
CA TYR A 127 -9.84 6.19 10.11
C TYR A 127 -9.85 7.70 10.25
N SER A 128 -8.72 8.34 10.00
CA SER A 128 -8.61 9.80 9.98
C SER A 128 -8.86 10.33 8.58
N ALA A 129 -9.52 11.48 8.48
CA ALA A 129 -9.64 12.21 7.23
C ALA A 129 -8.25 12.61 6.71
N THR A 130 -8.06 12.52 5.39
CA THR A 130 -6.81 12.93 4.72
C THR A 130 -6.84 14.38 4.23
N ARG A 131 -8.00 15.03 4.31
CA ARG A 131 -8.26 16.40 3.89
C ARG A 131 -9.48 16.95 4.60
N ASP A 132 -9.54 18.26 4.67
CA ASP A 132 -10.72 18.98 5.12
C ASP A 132 -11.86 18.81 4.10
N ILE A 133 -13.10 18.74 4.62
CA ILE A 133 -14.30 18.59 3.81
C ILE A 133 -15.27 19.72 4.14
N THR A 134 -15.68 20.47 3.11
CA THR A 134 -16.74 21.46 3.22
C THR A 134 -18.08 20.81 2.88
N LEU A 135 -18.98 20.82 3.86
CA LEU A 135 -20.37 20.38 3.74
C LEU A 135 -21.19 21.56 3.24
N HIS A 136 -21.84 21.39 2.09
CA HIS A 136 -22.72 22.41 1.52
C HIS A 136 -24.20 22.09 1.82
N PRO A 137 -25.08 23.10 1.90
CA PRO A 137 -26.53 22.92 2.01
C PRO A 137 -27.15 22.51 0.64
N LEU A 138 -26.51 21.57 -0.04
CA LEU A 138 -26.81 21.11 -1.39
C LEU A 138 -27.01 19.58 -1.41
N ALA A 139 -27.95 19.12 -2.23
CA ALA A 139 -28.15 17.73 -2.59
C ALA A 139 -28.08 17.58 -4.11
N LEU A 140 -27.66 16.40 -4.58
CA LEU A 140 -27.67 16.03 -6.00
C LEU A 140 -28.67 14.88 -6.22
N PRO A 141 -29.98 15.16 -6.21
CA PRO A 141 -31.02 14.13 -6.31
C PRO A 141 -31.11 13.43 -7.67
N ASP A 142 -30.71 14.10 -8.75
CA ASP A 142 -30.83 13.56 -10.10
C ASP A 142 -29.60 13.86 -10.96
N VAL A 143 -29.14 12.80 -11.64
CA VAL A 143 -28.08 12.85 -12.63
C VAL A 143 -28.57 12.08 -13.84
N SER A 144 -28.66 12.76 -14.99
CA SER A 144 -29.17 12.15 -16.22
C SER A 144 -28.30 12.46 -17.43
N LEU A 145 -28.17 11.48 -18.31
CA LEU A 145 -27.57 11.65 -19.63
C LEU A 145 -28.68 12.02 -20.62
N GLN A 146 -28.46 13.10 -21.36
CA GLN A 146 -29.39 13.63 -22.35
C GLN A 146 -28.66 13.83 -23.67
N TYR A 147 -29.43 14.02 -24.73
CA TYR A 147 -28.91 14.29 -26.06
C TYR A 147 -29.60 15.55 -26.60
N GLU A 148 -28.80 16.50 -27.06
CA GLU A 148 -29.29 17.67 -27.77
C GLU A 148 -29.71 17.27 -29.19
N PRO A 149 -30.60 18.04 -29.84
CA PRO A 149 -31.04 17.77 -31.21
C PRO A 149 -29.90 17.71 -32.25
N ASP A 150 -28.76 18.33 -31.95
CA ASP A 150 -27.55 18.30 -32.77
C ASP A 150 -26.67 17.05 -32.57
N GLY A 151 -27.12 16.10 -31.73
CA GLY A 151 -26.43 14.84 -31.46
C GLY A 151 -25.40 14.90 -30.34
N ARG A 152 -25.19 16.05 -29.70
CA ARG A 152 -24.26 16.16 -28.56
C ARG A 152 -24.87 15.53 -27.31
N SER A 153 -24.04 14.80 -26.55
CA SER A 153 -24.40 14.28 -25.24
C SER A 153 -24.26 15.36 -24.17
N VAL A 154 -25.24 15.45 -23.26
CA VAL A 154 -25.27 16.38 -22.14
C VAL A 154 -25.48 15.62 -20.85
N ILE A 155 -24.56 15.79 -19.90
CA ILE A 155 -24.73 15.27 -18.54
C ILE A 155 -25.42 16.37 -17.72
N ARG A 156 -26.66 16.11 -17.31
CA ARG A 156 -27.43 17.02 -16.45
C ARG A 156 -27.25 16.61 -15.00
N LEU A 157 -26.74 17.55 -14.21
CA LEU A 157 -26.67 17.46 -12.75
C LEU A 157 -27.74 18.39 -12.16
N ARG A 158 -28.75 17.83 -11.49
CA ARG A 158 -29.79 18.62 -10.83
C ARG A 158 -29.45 18.74 -9.36
N PHE A 159 -29.12 19.96 -8.93
CA PHE A 159 -28.91 20.27 -7.53
C PHE A 159 -30.21 20.78 -6.87
N GLU A 160 -30.42 20.38 -5.63
CA GLU A 160 -31.44 20.91 -4.73
C GLU A 160 -30.77 21.56 -3.52
N CYS A 161 -31.36 22.65 -3.04
CA CYS A 161 -30.73 23.50 -2.04
C CYS A 161 -31.64 23.64 -0.84
N GLY A 162 -31.06 23.71 0.35
CA GLY A 162 -31.80 23.87 1.60
C GLY A 162 -32.67 25.14 1.58
N PRO A 163 -33.93 25.09 2.06
CA PRO A 163 -34.81 26.26 2.08
C PRO A 163 -34.36 27.33 3.08
N LEU A 164 -33.45 26.99 3.99
CA LEU A 164 -32.89 27.91 4.98
C LEU A 164 -31.70 28.72 4.47
N VAL A 165 -31.25 28.46 3.23
CA VAL A 165 -30.23 29.25 2.56
C VAL A 165 -30.86 30.59 2.16
N GLY A 166 -30.63 31.62 2.97
CA GLY A 166 -31.13 32.97 2.70
C GLY A 166 -30.31 33.72 1.66
N ASP A 167 -28.98 33.60 1.74
CA ASP A 167 -28.04 34.34 0.88
C ASP A 167 -27.06 33.36 0.20
N TRP A 168 -27.15 33.29 -1.13
CA TRP A 168 -26.31 32.45 -1.97
C TRP A 168 -24.88 32.95 -2.11
N SER A 169 -24.63 34.23 -1.83
CA SER A 169 -23.28 34.81 -1.89
C SER A 169 -22.34 34.21 -0.84
N GLN A 170 -22.89 33.59 0.20
CA GLN A 170 -22.13 32.96 1.29
C GLN A 170 -21.77 31.49 1.01
N ILE A 171 -22.30 30.91 -0.07
CA ILE A 171 -21.96 29.55 -0.49
C ILE A 171 -20.95 29.64 -1.61
N ASP A 172 -19.70 29.32 -1.29
CA ASP A 172 -18.66 29.19 -2.31
C ASP A 172 -18.86 27.89 -3.10
N LEU A 173 -19.33 28.05 -4.34
CA LEU A 173 -19.48 26.96 -5.33
C LEU A 173 -18.40 27.01 -6.41
N SER A 174 -17.34 27.80 -6.22
CA SER A 174 -16.23 27.88 -7.18
C SER A 174 -15.54 26.53 -7.42
N ARG A 175 -15.54 25.66 -6.40
CA ARG A 175 -14.97 24.31 -6.45
C ARG A 175 -15.89 23.33 -5.74
N LEU A 176 -16.80 22.72 -6.49
CA LEU A 176 -17.66 21.66 -5.98
C LEU A 176 -17.03 20.28 -6.24
N PRO A 177 -16.49 19.58 -5.23
CA PRO A 177 -15.92 18.26 -5.43
C PRO A 177 -17.02 17.23 -5.70
N LEU A 178 -16.93 16.54 -6.84
CA LEU A 178 -17.82 15.43 -7.20
C LEU A 178 -17.06 14.11 -7.13
N TYR A 179 -17.58 13.15 -6.37
CA TYR A 179 -17.07 11.78 -6.34
C TYR A 179 -17.88 10.89 -7.28
N LEU A 180 -17.20 10.24 -8.22
CA LEU A 180 -17.83 9.34 -9.20
C LEU A 180 -17.97 7.94 -8.61
N ASN A 181 -19.07 7.70 -7.91
CA ASN A 181 -19.40 6.39 -7.35
C ASN A 181 -20.03 5.46 -8.41
N ALA A 182 -19.19 4.85 -9.24
CA ALA A 182 -19.61 3.90 -10.27
C ALA A 182 -18.52 2.82 -10.51
N ASP A 183 -18.87 1.75 -11.22
CA ASP A 183 -17.89 0.74 -11.65
C ASP A 183 -16.78 1.38 -12.50
N SER A 184 -15.58 0.80 -12.44
CA SER A 184 -14.36 1.39 -13.03
C SER A 184 -14.53 1.84 -14.49
N PRO A 185 -15.10 1.06 -15.43
CA PRO A 185 -15.27 1.52 -16.81
C PRO A 185 -16.16 2.77 -16.93
N VAL A 186 -17.25 2.81 -16.16
CA VAL A 186 -18.21 3.92 -16.18
C VAL A 186 -17.60 5.16 -15.50
N ALA A 187 -16.98 4.99 -14.33
CA ALA A 187 -16.32 6.08 -13.62
C ALA A 187 -15.19 6.70 -14.47
N CYS A 188 -14.37 5.88 -15.14
CA CYS A 188 -13.32 6.37 -16.03
C CYS A 188 -13.88 7.11 -17.25
N ALA A 189 -14.95 6.59 -17.87
CA ALA A 189 -15.61 7.24 -19.00
C ALA A 189 -16.22 8.59 -18.59
N LEU A 190 -16.93 8.65 -17.47
CA LEU A 190 -17.50 9.88 -16.90
C LEU A 190 -16.41 10.87 -16.52
N HIS A 191 -15.34 10.42 -15.87
CA HIS A 191 -14.21 11.26 -15.52
C HIS A 191 -13.62 11.92 -16.77
N ARG A 192 -13.37 11.15 -17.83
CA ARG A 192 -12.88 11.67 -19.10
C ARG A 192 -13.87 12.66 -19.73
N ALA A 193 -15.17 12.34 -19.74
CA ALA A 193 -16.20 13.23 -20.30
C ALA A 193 -16.23 14.58 -19.57
N LEU A 194 -16.22 14.57 -18.24
CA LEU A 194 -16.30 15.78 -17.41
C LEU A 194 -15.01 16.62 -17.40
N THR A 195 -13.84 16.01 -17.60
CA THR A 195 -12.55 16.73 -17.51
C THR A 195 -11.94 17.09 -18.87
N LEU A 196 -12.07 16.22 -19.88
CA LEU A 196 -11.43 16.39 -21.19
C LEU A 196 -12.43 16.49 -22.34
N GLY A 197 -13.64 15.93 -22.17
CA GLY A 197 -14.68 15.92 -23.20
C GLY A 197 -15.67 17.09 -23.10
N THR A 198 -15.52 17.98 -22.13
CA THR A 198 -16.48 19.06 -21.90
C THR A 198 -16.22 20.21 -22.85
N GLN A 199 -17.22 20.52 -23.67
CA GLN A 199 -17.17 21.65 -24.61
C GLN A 199 -17.67 22.93 -23.96
N GLN A 200 -18.66 22.83 -23.06
CA GLN A 200 -19.33 23.97 -22.48
C GLN A 200 -20.08 23.55 -21.21
N PHE A 201 -20.16 24.46 -20.24
CA PHE A 201 -21.01 24.32 -19.06
C PHE A 201 -22.19 25.28 -19.16
N TRP A 202 -23.34 24.83 -18.66
CA TRP A 202 -24.51 25.67 -18.51
C TRP A 202 -25.09 25.54 -17.11
N VAL A 203 -25.63 26.63 -16.60
CA VAL A 203 -26.45 26.67 -15.39
C VAL A 203 -27.88 27.03 -15.77
N ARG A 204 -28.84 26.39 -15.13
CA ARG A 204 -30.26 26.71 -15.27
C ARG A 204 -30.88 26.89 -13.90
N LEU A 205 -31.36 28.10 -13.62
CA LEU A 205 -32.13 28.38 -12.42
C LEU A 205 -33.62 28.09 -12.65
N PRO A 206 -34.40 27.83 -11.58
CA PRO A 206 -35.85 27.68 -11.70
C PRO A 206 -36.48 28.89 -12.39
N GLY A 207 -37.30 28.65 -13.41
CA GLY A 207 -37.98 29.71 -14.17
C GLY A 207 -37.10 30.50 -15.14
N GLN A 208 -35.81 30.19 -15.27
CA GLN A 208 -34.88 30.83 -16.22
C GLN A 208 -34.44 29.86 -17.31
N GLU A 209 -34.03 30.40 -18.46
CA GLU A 209 -33.35 29.63 -19.49
C GLU A 209 -31.91 29.28 -19.10
N ARG A 210 -31.33 28.32 -19.80
CA ARG A 210 -29.92 27.92 -19.62
C ARG A 210 -29.00 29.11 -19.91
N ARG A 211 -28.07 29.37 -19.01
CA ARG A 211 -27.00 30.37 -19.16
C ARG A 211 -25.67 29.65 -19.26
N VAL A 212 -24.81 30.12 -20.15
CA VAL A 212 -23.44 29.63 -20.27
C VAL A 212 -22.66 30.04 -19.02
N LEU A 213 -21.90 29.09 -18.46
CA LEU A 213 -20.87 29.40 -17.48
C LEU A 213 -19.55 29.53 -18.25
N ASP A 214 -18.93 30.70 -18.16
CA ASP A 214 -17.58 30.97 -18.70
C ASP A 214 -16.50 30.36 -17.80
#